data_AF-A0A7X3T6Y8-F1
#
_entry.id   AF-A0A7X3T6Y8-F1
#
_cell.length_a   1.000
_cell.length_b   1.000
_cell.length_c   1.000
_cell.angle_alpha   90.00
_cell.angle_beta   90.00
_cell.angle_gamma   90.00
#
_symmetry.space_group_name_H-M   'P 1'
#
loop_
_entity.id
_entity.type
_entity.pdbx_description
1 polymer ?
#
loop_
_entity_poly.entity_id
_entity_poly.type
_entity_poly.pdbx_seq_one_letter_code
_entity_poly.pdbx_strand_id
1 'polypeptide(L)' 'MIPIKNGPKVQIERVPGKPEIGTIIRLYHQQSFPGYGLRLEDGTEIPMRKSEVTFLEEGDPNAKNNNSRNPS' A
#
# COMPACT_ATOMS: atom_id res chain seq x y z
N MET A 1 6.98 7.13 -13.65
CA MET A 1 6.71 7.36 -12.22
C MET A 1 5.45 8.19 -12.12
N ILE A 2 4.47 7.76 -11.32
CA ILE A 2 3.19 8.48 -11.18
C ILE A 2 3.06 8.92 -9.71
N PRO A 3 3.04 10.24 -9.41
CA PRO A 3 2.80 10.73 -8.06
C PRO A 3 1.33 10.55 -7.66
N ILE A 4 1.09 10.19 -6.42
CA ILE A 4 -0.24 10.03 -5.82
C ILE A 4 -0.39 11.03 -4.69
N LYS A 5 -1.43 11.86 -4.78
CA LYS A 5 -1.84 12.78 -3.71
C LYS A 5 -2.87 12.05 -2.85
N ASN A 6 -2.55 11.75 -1.60
CA ASN A 6 -3.36 10.96 -0.65
C ASN A 6 -3.62 9.52 -1.13
N GLY A 7 -2.57 8.73 -1.35
CA GLY A 7 -2.75 7.31 -1.67
C GLY A 7 -3.22 6.49 -0.48
N PRO A 8 -3.48 5.20 -0.69
CA PRO A 8 -3.98 4.33 0.37
C PRO A 8 -2.94 4.12 1.47
N LYS A 9 -3.45 3.95 2.69
CA LYS A 9 -2.64 3.48 3.82
C LYS A 9 -2.37 2.00 3.66
N VAL A 10 -1.12 1.64 3.91
CA VAL A 10 -0.64 0.28 3.82
C VAL A 10 0.19 -0.03 5.05
N GLN A 11 0.20 -1.30 5.42
CA GLN A 11 1.08 -1.86 6.41
C GLN A 11 2.25 -2.55 5.71
N ILE A 12 3.45 -2.32 6.21
CA ILE A 12 4.67 -2.98 5.77
C ILE A 12 5.37 -3.61 6.96
N GLU A 13 6.17 -4.62 6.71
CA GLU A 13 6.97 -5.28 7.74
C GLU A 13 8.44 -5.28 7.32
N ARG A 14 9.13 -4.17 7.58
CA ARG A 14 10.56 -4.04 7.28
C ARG A 14 11.42 -4.87 8.24
N VAL A 15 10.98 -4.90 9.50
CA VAL A 15 11.58 -5.69 10.56
C VAL A 15 10.57 -6.75 10.95
N PRO A 16 10.92 -8.05 10.88
CA PRO A 16 10.03 -9.13 11.29
C PRO A 16 9.50 -8.90 12.72
N GLY A 17 8.18 -9.01 12.88
CA GLY A 17 7.45 -8.77 14.12
C GLY A 17 7.15 -7.30 14.42
N LYS A 18 7.51 -6.35 13.53
CA LYS A 18 7.24 -4.91 13.71
C LYS A 18 6.60 -4.31 12.47
N PRO A 19 5.26 -4.38 12.36
CA PRO A 19 4.55 -3.72 11.29
C PRO A 19 4.63 -2.19 11.43
N GLU A 20 4.81 -1.52 10.31
CA GLU A 20 4.83 -0.05 10.20
C GLU A 20 3.76 0.39 9.20
N ILE A 21 3.20 1.58 9.42
CA ILE A 21 2.15 2.14 8.58
C ILE A 21 2.77 3.18 7.65
N GLY A 22 2.47 3.04 6.36
CA GLY A 22 2.90 3.95 5.31
C GLY A 22 1.74 4.37 4.42
N THR A 23 1.89 5.48 3.73
CA THR A 23 0.96 5.96 2.71
C THR A 23 1.59 5.86 1.34
N ILE A 24 0.92 5.27 0.37
CA ILE A 24 1.44 5.23 -1.01
C ILE A 24 1.44 6.65 -1.58
N ILE A 25 2.62 7.14 -1.97
CA ILE A 25 2.79 8.45 -2.63
C ILE A 25 3.25 8.32 -4.07
N ARG A 26 3.75 7.15 -4.50
CA ARG A 26 4.24 6.90 -5.86
C ARG A 26 4.02 5.46 -6.32
N LEU A 27 3.78 5.29 -7.61
CA LEU A 27 3.76 3.97 -8.26
C LEU A 27 5.03 3.76 -9.10
N TYR A 28 5.73 2.67 -8.84
CA TYR A 28 6.81 2.16 -9.68
C TYR A 28 6.24 1.07 -10.59
N HIS A 29 5.98 1.43 -11.84
CA HIS A 29 5.42 0.56 -12.88
C HIS A 29 6.49 0.07 -13.87
N GLN A 30 7.77 0.16 -13.49
CA GLN A 30 8.84 -0.37 -14.32
C GLN A 30 8.80 -1.89 -14.28
N GLN A 31 8.82 -2.54 -15.44
CA GLN A 31 8.70 -4.00 -15.57
C GLN A 31 9.73 -4.77 -14.73
N SER A 32 10.88 -4.18 -14.43
CA SER A 32 11.94 -4.78 -13.62
C SER A 32 11.75 -4.60 -12.10
N PHE A 33 10.87 -3.71 -11.66
CA PHE A 33 10.61 -3.47 -10.23
C PHE A 33 9.17 -2.93 -10.00
N PRO A 34 8.15 -3.81 -10.01
CA PRO A 34 6.81 -3.42 -9.63
C PRO A 34 6.76 -3.13 -8.12
N GLY A 35 6.54 -1.86 -7.76
CA GLY A 35 6.59 -1.42 -6.37
C GLY A 35 5.88 -0.10 -6.11
N TYR A 36 5.96 0.34 -4.86
CA TYR A 36 5.31 1.54 -4.34
C TYR A 36 6.35 2.40 -3.63
N GLY A 37 6.28 3.72 -3.85
CA GLY A 37 6.93 4.68 -2.97
C GLY A 37 5.98 4.98 -1.83
N LEU A 38 6.39 4.66 -0.61
CA LEU A 38 5.63 4.88 0.60
C LEU A 38 6.21 6.06 1.36
N ARG A 39 5.35 6.84 2.02
CA ARG A 39 5.74 7.80 3.05
C ARG A 39 5.27 7.27 4.40
N LEU A 40 6.19 7.07 5.32
CA LEU A 40 5.91 6.66 6.69
C LEU A 40 5.38 7.85 7.51
N GLU A 41 4.88 7.57 8.72
CA GLU A 41 4.32 8.60 9.61
C GLU A 41 5.36 9.63 10.08
N ASP A 42 6.64 9.24 10.13
CA ASP A 42 7.76 10.13 10.44
C ASP A 42 8.15 11.06 9.26
N GLY A 43 7.50 10.92 8.11
CA GLY A 43 7.77 11.67 6.89
C GLY A 43 8.82 11.04 5.97
N THR A 44 9.45 9.94 6.38
CA THR A 44 10.45 9.22 5.59
C THR A 44 9.81 8.60 4.34
N GLU A 45 10.44 8.78 3.18
CA GLU A 45 10.01 8.14 1.92
C GLU A 45 10.87 6.91 1.63
N ILE A 46 10.23 5.76 1.41
CA ILE A 46 10.91 4.50 1.10
C ILE A 46 10.29 3.80 -0.12
N PRO A 47 11.10 3.18 -0.99
CA PRO A 47 10.60 2.27 -2.02
C PRO A 47 10.35 0.87 -1.41
N MET A 48 9.18 0.30 -1.69
CA MET A 48 8.80 -1.06 -1.26
C MET A 48 8.28 -1.87 -2.45
N ARG A 49 8.53 -3.19 -2.47
CA ARG A 49 7.98 -4.06 -3.51
C ARG A 49 6.49 -4.27 -3.28
N LYS A 50 5.74 -4.48 -4.37
CA LYS A 50 4.31 -4.79 -4.28
C LYS A 50 4.00 -6.02 -3.41
N SER A 51 4.91 -7.00 -3.36
CA SER A 51 4.77 -8.22 -2.56
C SER A 51 4.96 -8.02 -1.05
N GLU A 52 5.55 -6.90 -0.63
CA GLU A 52 5.90 -6.61 0.78
C GLU A 52 4.95 -5.60 1.40
N VAL A 53 3.88 -5.25 0.68
CA VAL A 53 2.93 -4.21 1.06
C VAL A 53 1.56 -4.85 1.26
N THR A 54 1.04 -4.71 2.48
CA THR A 54 -0.29 -5.17 2.85
C THR A 54 -1.23 -3.98 2.88
N PHE A 55 -2.29 -3.98 2.07
CA PHE A 55 -3.27 -2.90 2.08
C PHE A 55 -4.15 -3.00 3.32
N LEU A 56 -4.34 -1.88 4.01
CA LEU A 56 -5.32 -1.78 5.09
C LEU A 56 -6.68 -1.55 4.44
N GLU A 57 -7.71 -2.31 4.84
CA GLU A 57 -9.00 -2.47 4.14
C GLU A 57 -9.72 -1.16 3.77
N GLU A 58 -9.41 -0.03 4.40
CA GLU A 58 -9.98 1.27 4.04
C GLU A 58 -9.44 1.87 2.71
N GLY A 59 -8.42 1.26 2.10
CA GLY A 59 -7.74 1.83 0.93
C GLY A 59 -7.42 0.86 -0.21
N ASP A 60 -7.84 -0.41 -0.15
CA ASP A 60 -7.58 -1.32 -1.27
C ASP A 60 -8.49 -0.96 -2.47
N PRO A 61 -7.96 -0.46 -3.60
CA PRO A 61 -8.78 -0.23 -4.79
C PRO A 61 -9.38 -1.53 -5.35
N ASN A 62 -8.92 -2.71 -4.91
CA ASN A 62 -9.49 -4.02 -5.20
C ASN A 62 -10.43 -4.56 -4.11
N ALA A 63 -10.59 -3.89 -2.95
CA ALA A 63 -11.59 -4.29 -1.95
C ALA A 63 -13.04 -3.99 -2.38
N LYS A 64 -13.25 -3.44 -3.58
CA LYS A 64 -14.57 -3.50 -4.23
C LYS A 64 -14.84 -4.94 -4.70
N ASN A 65 -15.48 -5.76 -3.84
CA ASN A 65 -16.74 -6.45 -4.17
C ASN A 65 -17.20 -7.59 -3.22
N ASN A 66 -16.52 -7.93 -2.12
CA ASN A 66 -16.93 -9.13 -1.36
C ASN A 66 -18.07 -8.94 -0.34
N ASN A 67 -18.65 -7.73 -0.19
CA ASN A 67 -19.81 -7.49 0.69
C ASN A 67 -21.17 -7.47 -0.05
N SER A 68 -21.33 -8.31 -1.06
CA SER A 68 -22.64 -8.58 -1.71
C SER A 68 -23.13 -9.99 -1.42
N ARG A 69 -23.25 -10.37 -0.15
CA ARG A 69 -24.14 -11.47 0.26
C ARG A 69 -24.96 -11.02 1.45
N ASN A 70 -26.01 -10.28 1.14
CA ASN A 70 -27.21 -10.18 1.95
C ASN A 70 -27.81 -11.60 2.05
N PRO A 71 -27.84 -12.28 3.21
CA PRO A 71 -28.67 -13.46 3.36
C PRO A 71 -30.09 -12.98 3.71
N SER A 72 -30.97 -13.08 2.73
CA SER A 72 -32.43 -12.98 2.89
C SER A 72 -32.97 -14.08 3.79
#